data_AF-A0AAU9XFZ4-F1
#
_entry.id   AF-A0AAU9XFZ4-F1
#
_cell.length_a   1.000
_cell.length_b   1.000
_cell.length_c   1.000
_cell.angle_alpha   90.00
_cell.angle_beta   90.00
_cell.angle_gamma   90.00
#
_symmetry.space_group_name_H-M   'P 1'
#
loop_
_entity.id
_entity.type
_entity.pdbx_description
1 polymer ?
#
loop_
_entity_poly.entity_id
_entity_poly.type
_entity_poly.pdbx_seq_one_letter_code
_entity_poly.pdbx_strand_id
1 'polypeptide(L)'
;FFLIILRISLCVARTQSTCSRNFLPGGYYFATSSNMETDYSLSGFVFETSTVSLLVECFRKCRLNCRCISFNYQTRVSPDNCELNEANKYLKANALQLKQGSQYYDLRIDYNVVSRSHSSACHNGCCHSQPCLNGRTCQEFCDDGAANRRIL
;
A
#
# COMPACT_ATOMS: atom_id res chain seq x y z
N PHE A 1 25.87 -28.48 -45.96
CA PHE A 1 25.20 -28.71 -44.67
C PHE A 1 25.38 -27.47 -43.80
N PHE A 2 24.43 -26.54 -43.83
CA PHE A 2 24.45 -25.31 -43.03
C PHE A 2 23.68 -25.53 -41.71
N LEU A 3 24.33 -25.31 -40.57
CA LEU A 3 23.72 -25.43 -39.24
C LEU A 3 23.08 -24.09 -38.85
N ILE A 4 21.75 -24.06 -38.77
CA ILE A 4 20.97 -22.93 -38.26
C ILE A 4 20.91 -23.04 -36.73
N ILE A 5 21.58 -22.14 -36.00
CA ILE A 5 21.47 -22.06 -34.54
C ILE A 5 20.26 -21.19 -34.18
N LEU A 6 19.16 -21.82 -33.80
CA LEU A 6 17.97 -21.17 -33.25
C LEU A 6 18.27 -20.72 -31.81
N ARG A 7 18.51 -19.43 -31.60
CA ARG A 7 18.62 -18.82 -30.26
C ARG A 7 17.22 -18.74 -29.64
N ILE A 8 16.81 -19.78 -28.93
CA ILE A 8 15.63 -19.75 -28.07
C ILE A 8 15.98 -18.85 -26.87
N SER A 9 15.54 -17.60 -26.92
CA SER A 9 15.55 -16.73 -25.73
C SER A 9 14.52 -17.29 -24.76
N LEU A 10 15.01 -17.98 -23.72
CA LEU A 10 14.20 -18.33 -22.56
C LEU A 10 13.79 -17.02 -21.87
N CYS A 11 12.60 -16.52 -22.17
CA CYS A 11 11.92 -15.58 -21.30
C CYS A 11 11.66 -16.30 -19.98
N VAL A 12 12.52 -16.09 -19.00
CA VAL A 12 12.26 -16.51 -17.62
C VAL A 12 11.10 -15.64 -17.13
N ALA A 13 9.89 -16.19 -17.16
CA ALA A 13 8.77 -15.62 -16.42
C ALA A 13 9.17 -15.63 -14.95
N ARG A 14 9.49 -14.45 -14.40
CA ARG A 14 9.70 -14.30 -12.96
C ARG A 14 8.39 -14.67 -12.29
N THR A 15 8.38 -15.82 -11.63
CA THR A 15 7.28 -16.26 -10.77
C THR A 15 6.96 -15.14 -9.79
N GLN A 16 5.73 -14.62 -9.83
CA GLN A 16 5.25 -13.74 -8.76
C GLN A 16 5.42 -14.48 -7.44
N SER A 17 6.22 -13.91 -6.54
CA SER A 17 6.37 -14.43 -5.19
C SER A 17 5.00 -14.43 -4.51
N THR A 18 4.46 -15.61 -4.24
CA THR A 18 3.33 -15.81 -3.33
C THR A 18 3.69 -15.26 -1.96
N CYS A 19 3.04 -14.17 -1.54
CA CYS A 19 3.27 -13.55 -0.24
C CYS A 19 2.92 -14.51 0.91
N SER A 20 3.86 -14.67 1.85
CA SER A 20 3.63 -15.39 3.11
C SER A 20 2.60 -14.66 3.97
N ARG A 21 1.65 -15.42 4.51
CA ARG A 21 0.35 -14.96 5.03
C ARG A 21 0.39 -14.50 6.50
N ASN A 22 1.52 -13.96 6.96
CA ASN A 22 1.72 -13.59 8.37
C ASN A 22 1.76 -12.06 8.55
N PHE A 23 0.64 -11.40 8.26
CA PHE A 23 0.40 -10.03 8.74
C PHE A 23 -0.21 -10.10 10.14
N LEU A 24 0.33 -9.34 11.09
CA LEU A 24 -0.20 -9.23 12.46
C LEU A 24 -1.71 -8.94 12.46
N PRO A 25 -2.48 -9.47 13.41
CA PRO A 25 -3.92 -9.22 13.54
C PRO A 25 -4.16 -7.82 14.12
N GLY A 26 -3.94 -6.79 13.29
CA GLY A 26 -4.42 -5.44 13.51
C GLY A 26 -5.84 -5.28 12.94
N GLY A 27 -6.75 -4.73 13.73
CA GLY A 27 -8.09 -4.34 13.25
C GLY A 27 -8.01 -3.09 12.38
N TYR A 28 -8.97 -2.90 11.48
CA TYR A 28 -9.11 -1.67 10.71
C TYR A 28 -10.56 -1.18 10.82
N TYR A 29 -10.72 0.12 11.02
CA TYR A 29 -12.02 0.79 10.98
C TYR A 29 -11.86 2.11 10.24
N PHE A 30 -12.86 2.49 9.43
CA PHE A 30 -12.90 3.79 8.77
C PHE A 30 -13.99 4.64 9.42
N ALA A 31 -13.61 5.81 9.91
CA ALA A 31 -14.49 6.81 10.47
C ALA A 31 -14.33 8.12 9.69
N THR A 32 -15.45 8.67 9.24
CA THR A 32 -15.53 9.98 8.58
C THR A 32 -14.82 11.05 9.41
N SER A 33 -14.11 11.98 8.76
CA SER A 33 -13.30 13.05 9.37
C SER A 33 -12.10 12.61 10.24
N SER A 34 -11.95 11.31 10.47
CA SER A 34 -10.76 10.73 11.10
C SER A 34 -9.81 10.23 10.01
N ASN A 35 -10.10 9.05 9.46
CA ASN A 35 -9.30 8.37 8.45
C ASN A 35 -10.06 8.17 7.13
N MET A 36 -11.14 8.95 6.92
CA MET A 36 -11.89 9.01 5.69
C MET A 36 -12.39 10.43 5.43
N GLU A 37 -12.24 10.93 4.19
CA GLU A 37 -12.76 12.23 3.75
C GLU A 37 -13.61 12.06 2.48
N THR A 38 -14.87 12.50 2.53
CA THR A 38 -15.81 12.45 1.39
C THR A 38 -15.63 13.65 0.48
N ASP A 39 -15.74 13.41 -0.83
CA ASP A 39 -15.48 14.39 -1.89
C ASP A 39 -14.04 14.93 -1.89
N TYR A 40 -13.09 14.12 -1.41
CA TYR A 40 -11.67 14.41 -1.48
C TYR A 40 -10.88 13.27 -2.14
N SER A 41 -9.73 13.62 -2.70
CA SER A 41 -8.72 12.70 -3.19
C SER A 41 -7.33 13.26 -2.94
N LEU A 42 -6.35 12.38 -2.68
CA LEU A 42 -4.95 12.76 -2.64
C LEU A 42 -4.37 12.78 -4.05
N SER A 43 -3.91 13.94 -4.50
CA SER A 43 -3.39 14.17 -5.86
C SER A 43 -1.86 14.14 -5.90
N GLY A 44 -1.28 13.60 -6.98
CA GLY A 44 0.17 13.59 -7.22
C GLY A 44 0.96 12.53 -6.44
N PHE A 45 0.29 11.65 -5.69
CA PHE A 45 0.90 10.56 -4.92
C PHE A 45 0.35 9.17 -5.29
N VAL A 46 -0.47 9.09 -6.35
CA VAL A 46 -1.00 7.83 -6.87
C VAL A 46 0.13 7.08 -7.59
N PHE A 47 0.41 5.85 -7.16
CA PHE A 47 1.44 5.00 -7.80
C PHE A 47 0.85 3.75 -8.49
N GLU A 48 -0.41 3.41 -8.22
CA GLU A 48 -1.12 2.29 -8.84
C GLU A 48 -2.60 2.63 -8.95
N THR A 49 -3.19 2.33 -10.11
CA THR A 49 -4.62 2.47 -10.38
C THR A 49 -5.21 1.11 -10.74
N SER A 50 -6.45 0.86 -10.35
CA SER A 50 -7.18 -0.33 -10.78
C SER A 50 -8.68 -0.13 -10.70
N THR A 51 -9.42 -0.94 -11.45
CA THR A 51 -10.88 -1.01 -11.35
C THR A 51 -11.26 -2.12 -10.36
N VAL A 52 -12.12 -1.80 -9.40
CA VAL A 52 -12.63 -2.74 -8.39
C VAL A 52 -14.15 -2.61 -8.25
N SER A 53 -14.83 -3.68 -7.83
CA SER A 53 -16.29 -3.68 -7.67
C SER A 53 -16.74 -3.09 -6.33
N LEU A 54 -15.91 -3.26 -5.31
CA LEU A 54 -16.22 -2.89 -3.93
C LEU A 54 -15.04 -2.16 -3.28
N LEU A 55 -15.34 -1.20 -2.42
CA LEU A 55 -14.35 -0.48 -1.61
C LEU A 55 -13.37 -1.42 -0.88
N VAL A 56 -13.87 -2.54 -0.35
CA VAL A 56 -13.07 -3.52 0.40
C VAL A 56 -11.95 -4.14 -0.45
N GLU A 57 -12.14 -4.22 -1.78
CA GLU A 57 -11.11 -4.71 -2.70
C GLU A 57 -9.98 -3.70 -2.86
N CYS A 58 -10.30 -2.40 -2.94
CA CYS A 58 -9.30 -1.33 -2.95
C CYS A 58 -8.50 -1.30 -1.66
N PHE A 59 -9.20 -1.38 -0.52
CA PHE A 59 -8.58 -1.52 0.79
C PHE A 59 -7.63 -2.72 0.84
N ARG A 60 -8.06 -3.91 0.38
CA ARG A 60 -7.24 -5.12 0.37
C ARG A 60 -5.98 -4.94 -0.48
N LYS A 61 -6.09 -4.30 -1.65
CA LYS A 61 -4.95 -3.97 -2.51
C LYS A 61 -3.96 -3.06 -1.79
N CYS A 62 -4.45 -1.99 -1.15
CA CYS A 62 -3.62 -1.09 -0.35
C CYS A 62 -2.91 -1.85 0.78
N ARG A 63 -3.67 -2.57 1.60
CA ARG A 63 -3.13 -3.33 2.74
C ARG A 63 -2.04 -4.33 2.35
N LEU A 64 -2.16 -4.97 1.20
CA LEU A 64 -1.18 -5.97 0.73
C LEU A 64 0.04 -5.33 0.06
N ASN A 65 0.01 -4.04 -0.24
CA ASN A 65 1.11 -3.32 -0.84
C ASN A 65 1.70 -2.34 0.17
N CYS A 66 2.88 -2.65 0.69
CA CYS A 66 3.54 -1.85 1.72
C CYS A 66 3.98 -0.44 1.29
N ARG A 67 3.88 -0.10 0.01
CA ARG A 67 4.00 1.29 -0.45
C ARG A 67 2.73 2.09 -0.19
N CYS A 68 1.59 1.42 -0.07
CA CYS A 68 0.30 2.05 0.11
C CYS A 68 0.05 2.38 1.57
N ILE A 69 -0.11 3.68 1.86
CA ILE A 69 -0.49 4.17 3.19
C ILE A 69 -1.81 4.96 3.17
N SER A 70 -2.37 5.18 1.99
CA SER A 70 -3.71 5.75 1.80
C SER A 70 -4.22 5.36 0.41
N PHE A 71 -5.53 5.49 0.15
CA PHE A 71 -6.08 5.28 -1.19
C PHE A 71 -7.25 6.22 -1.48
N ASN A 72 -7.50 6.50 -2.76
CA ASN A 72 -8.71 7.17 -3.23
C ASN A 72 -9.65 6.11 -3.82
N TYR A 73 -10.95 6.28 -3.60
CA TYR A 73 -11.98 5.46 -4.18
C TYR A 73 -13.05 6.32 -4.84
N GLN A 74 -13.32 6.12 -6.12
CA GLN A 74 -14.42 6.79 -6.81
C GLN A 74 -15.71 6.01 -6.58
N THR A 75 -16.71 6.67 -5.98
CA THR A 75 -17.97 6.02 -5.57
C THR A 75 -18.88 5.72 -6.75
N ARG A 76 -18.73 6.45 -7.85
CA ARG A 76 -19.37 6.14 -9.12
C ARG A 76 -18.56 5.08 -9.83
N VAL A 77 -19.24 4.06 -10.36
CA VAL A 77 -18.62 3.04 -11.21
C VAL A 77 -17.92 3.74 -12.37
N SER A 78 -16.60 3.73 -12.32
CA SER A 78 -15.70 4.34 -13.29
C SER A 78 -14.52 3.41 -13.49
N PRO A 79 -13.94 3.36 -14.70
CA PRO A 79 -12.62 2.79 -14.88
C PRO A 79 -11.67 3.43 -13.88
N ASP A 80 -10.78 2.61 -13.31
CA ASP A 80 -9.73 3.03 -12.39
C ASP A 80 -10.23 3.70 -11.10
N ASN A 81 -11.38 3.25 -10.59
CA ASN A 81 -12.01 3.76 -9.37
C ASN A 81 -11.25 3.47 -8.06
N CYS A 82 -10.08 2.83 -8.10
CA CYS A 82 -9.21 2.60 -6.96
C CYS A 82 -7.80 3.09 -7.27
N GLU A 83 -7.36 4.12 -6.53
CA GLU A 83 -6.05 4.75 -6.68
C GLU A 83 -5.25 4.56 -5.38
N LEU A 84 -4.13 3.83 -5.42
CA LEU A 84 -3.27 3.60 -4.25
C LEU A 84 -2.24 4.73 -4.12
N ASN A 85 -2.09 5.28 -2.91
CA ASN A 85 -1.20 6.40 -2.64
C ASN A 85 0.00 6.01 -1.77
N GLU A 86 1.17 6.57 -2.10
CA GLU A 86 2.41 6.43 -1.31
C GLU A 86 2.62 7.57 -0.29
N ALA A 87 1.60 8.41 -0.12
CA ALA A 87 1.53 9.46 0.89
C ALA A 87 0.14 9.45 1.54
N ASN A 88 -0.01 10.20 2.62
CA ASN A 88 -1.28 10.46 3.27
C ASN A 88 -1.44 11.96 3.59
N LYS A 89 -2.61 12.36 4.09
CA LYS A 89 -2.94 13.76 4.40
C LYS A 89 -2.06 14.39 5.47
N TYR A 90 -1.42 13.60 6.34
CA TYR A 90 -0.50 14.11 7.36
C TYR A 90 0.87 14.46 6.77
N LEU A 91 1.36 13.65 5.83
CA LEU A 91 2.64 13.90 5.15
C LEU A 91 2.51 14.99 4.08
N LYS A 92 1.35 15.08 3.42
CA LYS A 92 1.10 15.93 2.25
C LYS A 92 -0.27 16.59 2.32
N ALA A 93 -0.49 17.43 3.35
CA ALA A 93 -1.78 18.09 3.58
C ALA A 93 -2.31 18.85 2.34
N ASN A 94 -1.45 19.61 1.66
CA ASN A 94 -1.82 20.40 0.48
C ASN A 94 -2.18 19.54 -0.76
N ALA A 95 -1.90 18.25 -0.72
CA ALA A 95 -2.22 17.33 -1.81
C ALA A 95 -3.62 16.73 -1.68
N LEU A 96 -4.27 16.86 -0.52
CA LEU A 96 -5.64 16.45 -0.33
C LEU A 96 -6.55 17.52 -0.92
N GLN A 97 -7.20 17.20 -2.04
CA GLN A 97 -7.96 18.16 -2.84
C GLN A 97 -9.42 17.73 -2.97
N LEU A 98 -10.30 18.71 -3.03
CA LEU A 98 -11.72 18.47 -3.30
C LEU A 98 -11.88 17.82 -4.68
N LYS A 99 -12.52 16.66 -4.72
CA LYS A 99 -12.85 15.90 -5.93
C LYS A 99 -14.21 15.23 -5.70
N GLN A 100 -15.27 15.87 -6.19
CA GLN A 100 -16.64 15.36 -6.04
C GLN A 100 -16.77 13.92 -6.54
N GLY A 101 -17.45 13.08 -5.77
CA GLY A 101 -17.64 11.66 -6.08
C GLY A 101 -16.42 10.79 -5.77
N SER A 102 -15.38 11.32 -5.13
CA SER A 102 -14.26 10.54 -4.58
C SER A 102 -14.35 10.43 -3.06
N GLN A 103 -13.76 9.38 -2.52
CA GLN A 103 -13.56 9.18 -1.08
C GLN A 103 -12.09 8.89 -0.84
N TYR A 104 -11.45 9.68 0.00
CA TYR A 104 -10.09 9.45 0.46
C TYR A 104 -10.12 8.60 1.72
N TYR A 105 -9.20 7.63 1.82
CA TYR A 105 -9.04 6.74 2.96
C TYR A 105 -7.58 6.73 3.43
N ASP A 106 -7.37 6.94 4.72
CA ASP A 106 -6.06 6.85 5.39
C ASP A 106 -5.90 5.48 6.04
N LEU A 107 -4.85 4.75 5.69
CA LEU A 107 -4.61 3.41 6.19
C LEU A 107 -3.89 3.46 7.54
N ARG A 108 -4.65 3.77 8.60
CA ARG A 108 -4.19 3.60 9.98
C ARG A 108 -4.31 2.13 10.38
N ILE A 109 -3.17 1.44 10.43
CA ILE A 109 -3.10 0.10 11.00
C ILE A 109 -2.77 0.26 12.48
N ASP A 110 -3.74 -0.04 13.32
CA ASP A 110 -3.51 -0.21 14.76
C ASP A 110 -2.89 -1.60 14.95
N TYR A 111 -1.57 -1.63 15.12
CA TYR A 111 -0.91 -2.82 15.61
C TYR A 111 -1.24 -2.87 17.10
N ASN A 112 -2.04 -3.85 17.52
CA ASN A 112 -2.18 -4.19 18.94
C ASN A 112 -0.82 -4.65 19.48
N VAL A 113 0.12 -3.72 19.70
CA VAL A 113 1.40 -3.98 20.33
C VAL A 113 1.08 -4.15 21.80
N VAL A 114 0.98 -5.41 22.23
CA VAL A 114 0.96 -5.73 23.65
C VAL A 114 2.32 -5.31 24.20
N SER A 115 2.40 -4.08 24.71
CA SER A 115 3.60 -3.52 25.30
C SER A 115 3.97 -4.34 26.53
N ARG A 116 4.86 -5.30 26.34
CA ARG A 116 5.56 -6.02 27.40
C ARG A 116 7.08 -6.02 27.24
N SER A 117 7.62 -5.06 26.49
CA SER A 117 9.04 -4.71 26.53
C SER A 117 9.30 -3.50 25.64
N HIS A 118 9.97 -2.47 26.15
CA HIS A 118 10.57 -1.37 25.38
C HIS A 118 11.74 -1.84 24.48
N SER A 119 11.71 -3.07 23.95
CA SER A 119 12.73 -3.64 23.05
C SER A 119 12.21 -4.86 22.29
N SER A 120 11.23 -4.65 21.41
CA SER A 120 11.02 -5.57 20.29
C SER A 120 10.81 -4.74 19.04
N ALA A 121 11.71 -4.87 18.08
CA ALA A 121 11.55 -4.31 16.75
C ALA A 121 10.13 -4.59 16.25
N CYS A 122 9.40 -3.56 15.84
CA CYS A 122 8.08 -3.80 15.28
C CYS A 122 8.23 -4.51 13.93
N HIS A 123 7.42 -5.54 13.72
CA HIS A 123 7.37 -6.27 12.47
C HIS A 123 6.00 -6.13 11.80
N ASN A 124 5.88 -5.26 10.80
CA ASN A 124 4.66 -5.12 10.01
C ASN A 124 4.63 -6.03 8.76
N GLY A 125 5.73 -6.72 8.44
CA GLY A 125 5.86 -7.64 7.32
C GLY A 125 6.28 -6.97 6.00
N CYS A 126 6.48 -5.65 6.00
CA CYS A 126 6.81 -4.90 4.79
C CYS A 126 8.27 -5.06 4.37
N CYS A 127 9.19 -5.18 5.32
CA CYS A 127 10.59 -5.44 4.97
C CYS A 127 10.81 -6.87 4.46
N HIS A 128 9.96 -7.81 4.90
CA HIS A 128 10.00 -9.19 4.40
C HIS A 128 9.44 -9.29 2.97
N SER A 129 8.34 -8.60 2.68
CA SER A 129 7.61 -8.73 1.40
C SER A 129 8.19 -7.90 0.26
N GLN A 130 8.88 -6.80 0.56
CA GLN A 130 9.47 -5.91 -0.44
C GLN A 130 10.88 -5.52 0.00
N PRO A 131 11.95 -6.27 -0.31
CA PRO A 131 13.32 -5.87 0.05
C PRO A 131 13.73 -4.55 -0.64
N CYS A 132 14.61 -3.77 0.00
CA CYS A 132 15.06 -2.47 -0.53
C CYS A 132 15.93 -2.73 -1.77
N LEU A 133 15.81 -1.88 -2.80
CA LEU A 133 16.71 -1.95 -3.95
C LEU A 133 18.11 -1.40 -3.58
N ASN A 134 19.15 -1.84 -4.29
CA ASN A 134 20.53 -1.33 -4.21
C ASN A 134 21.22 -1.48 -2.84
N GLY A 135 20.92 -2.55 -2.09
CA GLY A 135 21.65 -2.89 -0.86
C GLY A 135 21.37 -1.97 0.33
N ARG A 136 20.32 -1.15 0.26
CA ARG A 136 19.88 -0.33 1.41
C ARG A 136 19.21 -1.19 2.48
N THR A 137 19.24 -0.69 3.72
CA THR A 137 18.60 -1.37 4.85
C THR A 137 17.13 -0.96 4.93
N CYS A 138 16.27 -1.98 5.02
CA CYS A 138 14.85 -1.76 5.27
C CYS A 138 14.58 -1.67 6.76
N GLN A 139 13.87 -0.62 7.20
CA GLN A 139 13.38 -0.52 8.57
C GLN A 139 11.85 -0.42 8.60
N GLU A 140 11.23 -1.27 9.42
CA GLU A 140 9.79 -1.26 9.69
C GLU A 140 9.50 -0.22 10.78
N PHE A 141 8.54 0.67 10.53
CA PHE A 141 8.03 1.61 11.51
C PHE A 141 6.56 1.30 11.78
N CYS A 142 6.20 1.30 13.05
CA CYS A 142 4.85 1.03 13.53
C CYS A 142 4.43 2.09 14.54
N ASP A 143 4.80 3.34 14.26
CA ASP A 143 4.30 4.46 15.04
C ASP A 143 2.77 4.52 14.90
N ASP A 144 2.11 4.93 15.98
CA ASP A 144 0.66 5.10 16.06
C ASP A 144 0.18 6.07 14.96
N GLY A 145 -0.24 5.51 13.82
CA GLY A 145 -0.84 6.26 12.73
C GLY A 145 -0.33 5.98 11.33
N ALA A 146 0.74 5.21 11.14
CA ALA A 146 1.10 4.69 9.82
C ALA A 146 2.09 3.52 9.95
N ALA A 147 1.69 2.33 9.53
CA ALA A 147 2.65 1.30 9.18
C ALA A 147 3.45 1.81 7.98
N ASN A 148 4.62 2.40 8.22
CA ASN A 148 5.44 2.90 7.14
C ASN A 148 6.78 2.19 7.13
N ARG A 149 7.34 2.08 5.94
CA ARG A 149 8.71 1.62 5.73
C ARG A 149 9.53 2.83 5.33
N ARG A 150 10.61 3.13 6.03
CA ARG A 150 11.62 4.08 5.52
C ARG A 150 12.83 3.32 5.00
N ILE A 151 13.39 3.89 3.96
CA ILE A 151 14.68 3.50 3.40
C ILE A 151 15.71 4.41 4.06
N LEU A 152 16.69 3.84 4.76
CA LEU A 152 17.85 4.56 5.29
C LEU A 152 19.02 4.49 4.30
#